data_AF-A0A1T1CJ28-F1
#
_entry.id   AF-A0A1T1CJ28-F1
#
_cell.length_a   1.000
_cell.length_b   1.000
_cell.length_c   1.000
_cell.angle_alpha   90.00
_cell.angle_beta   90.00
_cell.angle_gamma   90.00
#
_symmetry.space_group_name_H-M   'P 1'
#
loop_
_entity.id
_entity.type
_entity.pdbx_description
1 polymer ?
#
loop_
_entity_poly.entity_id
_entity_poly.type
_entity_poly.pdbx_seq_one_letter_code
_entity_poly.pdbx_strand_id
1 'polypeptide(L)'
;MGRLPIYIPDDEVNLTVGKLLFQLFILSDFTKKEFVFNLERITQFDFLTKHPILLNKILDEKHKKILSLNNSEIYSIEAMFPNKSQLFDFTKVKLVLNILISYGLLDIKIGEDSQIYYLINENGIKYADQLESIYFQRLKKLLSQMKPLLSMTHSKINQIIQSHL
;
A
#
# COMPACT_ATOMS: atom_id res chain seq x y z
N MET A 1 -27.73 -29.14 -4.91
CA MET A 1 -26.53 -28.41 -5.38
C MET A 1 -26.20 -27.33 -4.37
N GLY A 2 -25.23 -27.56 -3.49
CA GLY A 2 -24.78 -26.55 -2.54
C GLY A 2 -24.01 -25.47 -3.30
N ARG A 3 -24.45 -24.21 -3.18
CA ARG A 3 -23.69 -23.07 -3.70
C ARG A 3 -22.41 -22.99 -2.87
N LEU A 4 -21.26 -23.28 -3.48
CA LEU A 4 -19.97 -22.99 -2.85
C LEU A 4 -19.96 -21.49 -2.51
N PRO A 5 -19.70 -21.11 -1.25
CA PRO A 5 -19.62 -19.70 -0.89
C PRO A 5 -18.50 -19.07 -1.73
N ILE A 6 -18.83 -17.99 -2.43
CA ILE A 6 -17.83 -17.19 -3.13
C ILE A 6 -16.98 -16.53 -2.05
N TYR A 7 -15.78 -17.05 -1.83
CA TYR A 7 -14.78 -16.45 -0.95
C TYR A 7 -14.02 -15.41 -1.77
N ILE A 8 -14.14 -14.14 -1.39
CA ILE A 8 -13.37 -13.04 -1.97
C ILE A 8 -12.17 -12.80 -1.05
N PRO A 9 -10.96 -13.28 -1.40
CA PRO A 9 -9.81 -13.24 -0.50
C PRO A 9 -9.39 -11.82 -0.12
N ASP A 10 -9.66 -10.83 -0.99
CA ASP A 10 -9.23 -9.43 -0.81
C ASP A 10 -9.94 -8.68 0.33
N ASP A 11 -11.05 -9.22 0.83
CA ASP A 11 -11.77 -8.69 1.99
C ASP A 11 -11.50 -9.48 3.28
N GLU A 12 -10.59 -10.46 3.24
CA GLU A 12 -10.16 -11.14 4.45
C GLU A 12 -9.31 -10.19 5.32
N VAL A 13 -9.71 -10.07 6.58
CA VAL A 13 -9.16 -9.07 7.49
C VAL A 13 -7.69 -9.35 7.78
N ASN A 14 -7.29 -10.61 8.01
CA ASN A 14 -5.91 -10.95 8.31
C ASN A 14 -4.98 -10.67 7.11
N LEU A 15 -5.43 -10.97 5.89
CA LEU A 15 -4.70 -10.63 4.67
C LEU A 15 -4.57 -9.11 4.53
N THR A 16 -5.63 -8.35 4.80
CA THR A 16 -5.60 -6.88 4.76
C THR A 16 -4.61 -6.32 5.79
N VAL A 17 -4.63 -6.83 7.02
CA VAL A 17 -3.71 -6.46 8.09
C VAL A 17 -2.27 -6.79 7.72
N GLY A 18 -2.02 -8.00 7.24
CA GLY A 18 -0.71 -8.45 6.78
C GLY A 18 -0.19 -7.61 5.61
N LYS A 19 -1.04 -7.29 4.63
CA LYS A 19 -0.71 -6.41 3.50
C LYS A 19 -0.23 -5.05 3.96
N LEU A 20 -0.97 -4.40 4.88
CA LEU A 20 -0.63 -3.06 5.33
C LEU A 20 0.64 -3.05 6.18
N LEU A 21 0.81 -4.04 7.06
CA LEU A 21 2.04 -4.22 7.82
C LEU A 21 3.25 -4.41 6.90
N PHE A 22 3.12 -5.29 5.90
CA PHE A 22 4.17 -5.57 4.94
C PHE A 22 4.48 -4.36 4.04
N GLN A 23 3.46 -3.58 3.66
CA GLN A 23 3.63 -2.31 2.96
C GLN A 23 4.49 -1.35 3.77
N LEU A 24 4.17 -1.14 5.04
CA LEU A 24 4.95 -0.26 5.92
C LEU A 24 6.37 -0.79 6.12
N PHE A 25 6.55 -2.09 6.29
CA PHE A 25 7.87 -2.73 6.41
C PHE A 25 8.75 -2.44 5.19
N ILE A 26 8.29 -2.80 4.00
CA ILE A 26 9.07 -2.68 2.77
C ILE A 26 9.34 -1.21 2.41
N LEU A 27 8.32 -0.34 2.51
CA LEU A 27 8.50 1.06 2.12
C LEU A 27 9.33 1.84 3.14
N SER A 28 9.26 1.51 4.43
CA SER A 28 10.11 2.13 5.46
C SER A 28 11.58 1.78 5.27
N ASP A 29 11.91 0.57 4.85
CA ASP A 29 13.30 0.19 4.55
C ASP A 29 13.94 1.07 3.45
N PHE A 30 13.12 1.58 2.52
CA PHE A 30 13.60 2.46 1.46
C PHE A 30 13.78 3.93 1.87
N THR A 31 13.38 4.32 3.07
CA THR A 31 13.49 5.71 3.56
C THR A 31 14.06 5.76 4.97
N LYS A 32 15.14 6.54 5.17
CA LYS A 32 15.66 6.83 6.52
C LYS A 32 14.85 7.89 7.27
N LYS A 33 13.82 8.44 6.64
CA LYS A 33 12.99 9.49 7.23
C LYS A 33 11.90 8.87 8.07
N GLU A 34 11.84 9.34 9.31
CA GLU A 34 10.89 8.88 10.32
C GLU A 34 9.45 9.35 10.01
N PHE A 35 9.30 10.56 9.46
CA PHE A 35 8.00 11.21 9.23
C PHE A 35 7.59 11.13 7.74
N VAL A 36 7.32 9.93 7.24
CA VAL A 36 6.87 9.71 5.84
C VAL A 36 5.47 9.14 5.75
N PHE A 37 5.11 8.22 6.64
CA PHE A 37 3.86 7.48 6.54
C PHE A 37 2.78 8.10 7.43
N ASN A 38 2.10 9.12 6.91
CA ASN A 38 0.81 9.57 7.42
C ASN A 38 -0.34 8.79 6.75
N LEU A 39 -1.58 9.03 7.19
CA LEU A 39 -2.75 8.28 6.74
C LEU A 39 -2.94 8.38 5.21
N GLU A 40 -2.76 9.57 4.67
CA GLU A 40 -2.91 9.85 3.24
C GLU A 40 -1.85 9.12 2.42
N ARG A 41 -0.60 9.13 2.88
CA ARG A 41 0.51 8.42 2.24
C ARG A 41 0.30 6.92 2.18
N ILE A 42 -0.12 6.35 3.29
CA ILE A 42 -0.39 4.91 3.39
C ILE A 42 -1.51 4.53 2.41
N THR A 43 -2.55 5.36 2.34
CA THR A 43 -3.70 5.16 1.44
C THR A 43 -3.29 5.26 -0.03
N GLN A 44 -2.44 6.21 -0.40
CA GLN A 44 -1.92 6.33 -1.77
C GLN A 44 -1.14 5.10 -2.21
N PHE A 45 -0.28 4.57 -1.33
CA PHE A 45 0.49 3.37 -1.64
C PHE A 45 -0.40 2.13 -1.72
N ASP A 46 -1.36 1.97 -0.79
CA ASP A 46 -2.33 0.87 -0.83
C ASP A 46 -3.14 0.89 -2.14
N PHE A 47 -3.62 2.07 -2.55
CA PHE A 47 -4.30 2.27 -3.83
C PHE A 47 -3.43 1.82 -5.01
N LEU A 48 -2.17 2.26 -5.08
CA LEU A 48 -1.28 1.87 -6.18
C LEU A 48 -0.97 0.37 -6.22
N THR A 49 -1.03 -0.35 -5.08
CA THR A 49 -0.88 -1.82 -5.09
C THR A 49 -2.05 -2.53 -5.76
N LYS A 50 -3.26 -1.95 -5.71
CA LYS A 50 -4.48 -2.47 -6.35
C LYS A 50 -4.58 -2.08 -7.82
N HIS A 51 -3.87 -1.02 -8.22
CA HIS A 51 -3.86 -0.51 -9.59
C HIS A 51 -2.45 -0.55 -10.21
N PRO A 52 -1.88 -1.74 -10.44
CA PRO A 52 -0.50 -1.88 -10.94
C PRO A 52 -0.32 -1.37 -12.39
N ILE A 53 -1.38 -1.35 -13.21
CA ILE A 53 -1.34 -0.69 -14.53
C ILE A 53 -1.07 0.81 -14.37
N LEU A 54 -1.79 1.45 -13.45
CA LEU A 54 -1.59 2.86 -13.14
C LEU A 54 -0.16 3.10 -12.62
N LEU A 55 0.33 2.25 -11.72
CA LEU A 55 1.72 2.32 -11.26
C LEU A 55 2.71 2.26 -12.43
N ASN A 56 2.51 1.37 -13.41
CA ASN A 56 3.36 1.30 -14.60
C ASN A 56 3.33 2.59 -15.43
N LYS A 57 2.16 3.21 -15.63
CA LYS A 57 2.06 4.50 -16.33
C LYS A 57 2.88 5.58 -15.61
N ILE A 58 2.80 5.64 -14.28
CA ILE A 58 3.56 6.58 -13.45
C ILE A 58 5.06 6.34 -13.56
N LEU A 59 5.48 5.08 -13.61
CA LEU A 59 6.90 4.72 -13.74
C LEU A 59 7.44 5.07 -15.12
N ASP A 60 6.67 4.81 -16.18
CA ASP A 60 7.05 5.10 -17.56
C ASP A 60 7.25 6.60 -17.79
N GLU A 61 6.33 7.44 -17.30
CA GLU A 61 6.44 8.90 -17.34
C GLU A 61 7.69 9.42 -16.60
N LYS A 62 8.18 8.66 -15.61
CA LYS A 62 9.41 8.98 -14.86
C LYS A 62 10.66 8.31 -15.42
N HIS A 63 10.57 7.68 -16.59
CA HIS A 63 11.62 6.88 -17.21
C HIS A 63 12.21 5.84 -16.24
N LYS A 64 11.32 5.20 -15.47
CA LYS A 64 11.67 4.12 -14.53
C LYS A 64 11.24 2.77 -15.09
N LYS A 65 11.85 1.72 -14.54
CA LYS A 65 11.58 0.35 -14.96
C LYS A 65 10.12 0.00 -14.66
N ILE A 66 9.38 -0.39 -15.70
CA ILE A 66 8.02 -0.91 -15.58
C ILE A 66 8.01 -2.34 -15.02
N LEU A 67 6.91 -2.69 -14.35
CA LEU A 67 6.65 -4.03 -13.85
C LEU A 67 6.12 -4.92 -14.96
N SER A 68 6.62 -6.16 -15.02
CA SER A 68 5.89 -7.23 -15.69
C SER A 68 4.69 -7.59 -14.83
N LEU A 69 3.49 -7.36 -15.38
CA LEU A 69 2.20 -7.64 -14.76
C LEU A 69 1.67 -9.00 -15.25
N ASN A 70 0.99 -9.73 -14.38
CA ASN A 70 0.30 -10.95 -14.75
C ASN A 70 -1.16 -10.66 -15.19
N ASN A 71 -1.83 -11.65 -15.75
CA ASN A 71 -3.20 -11.47 -16.24
C ASN A 71 -4.18 -11.04 -15.14
N SER A 72 -4.04 -11.54 -13.91
CA SER A 72 -4.91 -11.13 -12.80
C SER A 72 -4.73 -9.66 -12.39
N GLU A 73 -3.56 -9.08 -12.63
CA GLU A 73 -3.25 -7.68 -12.34
C GLU A 73 -3.61 -6.73 -13.50
N ILE A 74 -3.69 -7.26 -14.72
CA ILE A 74 -4.06 -6.50 -15.91
C ILE A 74 -5.58 -6.48 -16.11
N TYR A 75 -6.21 -7.64 -15.92
CA TYR A 75 -7.59 -7.86 -16.33
C TYR A 75 -8.59 -7.93 -15.17
N SER A 76 -8.22 -7.54 -13.95
CA SER A 76 -9.20 -7.38 -12.87
C SER A 76 -10.07 -6.14 -13.09
N ILE A 77 -11.32 -6.19 -12.63
CA ILE A 77 -12.26 -5.06 -12.71
C ILE A 77 -11.66 -3.84 -12.00
N GLU A 78 -11.08 -4.03 -10.82
CA GLU A 78 -10.45 -2.95 -10.05
C GLU A 78 -9.24 -2.35 -10.78
N ALA A 79 -8.43 -3.15 -11.48
CA ALA A 79 -7.31 -2.63 -12.27
C ALA A 79 -7.77 -1.86 -13.52
N MET A 80 -8.87 -2.29 -14.16
CA MET A 80 -9.40 -1.63 -15.36
C MET A 80 -10.22 -0.38 -15.05
N PHE A 81 -10.93 -0.35 -13.92
CA PHE A 81 -11.86 0.70 -13.54
C PHE A 81 -11.53 1.27 -12.15
N PRO A 82 -10.37 1.94 -12.01
CA PRO A 82 -9.96 2.53 -10.74
C PRO A 82 -10.94 3.63 -10.30
N ASN A 83 -11.37 3.56 -9.04
CA ASN A 83 -12.27 4.55 -8.46
C ASN A 83 -11.50 5.66 -7.73
N LYS A 84 -11.53 6.88 -8.28
CA LYS A 84 -10.89 8.08 -7.71
C LYS A 84 -11.28 8.33 -6.25
N SER A 85 -12.50 8.00 -5.84
CA SER A 85 -12.96 8.25 -4.47
C SER A 85 -12.18 7.45 -3.43
N GLN A 86 -11.58 6.31 -3.80
CA GLN A 86 -10.81 5.46 -2.90
C GLN A 86 -9.53 6.15 -2.38
N LEU A 87 -8.98 7.13 -3.10
CA LEU A 87 -7.82 7.92 -2.63
C LEU A 87 -8.15 8.80 -1.42
N PHE A 88 -9.43 9.08 -1.21
CA PHE A 88 -9.94 9.95 -0.14
C PHE A 88 -10.76 9.17 0.90
N ASP A 89 -10.96 7.86 0.71
CA ASP A 89 -11.60 6.99 1.69
C ASP A 89 -10.54 6.33 2.58
N PHE A 90 -10.40 6.90 3.78
CA PHE A 90 -9.43 6.43 4.75
C PHE A 90 -10.00 5.39 5.72
N THR A 91 -11.27 5.00 5.58
CA THR A 91 -11.99 4.20 6.58
C THR A 91 -11.32 2.85 6.81
N LYS A 92 -11.06 2.10 5.72
CA LYS A 92 -10.44 0.77 5.78
C LYS A 92 -8.99 0.86 6.28
N VAL A 93 -8.20 1.81 5.77
CA VAL A 93 -6.81 2.00 6.17
C VAL A 93 -6.72 2.35 7.66
N LYS A 94 -7.56 3.28 8.15
CA LYS A 94 -7.58 3.68 9.55
C LYS A 94 -7.97 2.52 10.47
N LEU A 95 -8.96 1.71 10.08
CA LEU A 95 -9.34 0.51 10.83
C LEU A 95 -8.15 -0.45 10.97
N VAL A 96 -7.45 -0.72 9.87
CA VAL A 96 -6.30 -1.64 9.86
C VAL A 96 -5.12 -1.09 10.66
N LEU A 97 -4.84 0.21 10.57
CA LEU A 97 -3.82 0.86 11.40
C LEU A 97 -4.13 0.72 12.89
N ASN A 98 -5.38 0.95 13.30
CA ASN A 98 -5.81 0.76 14.68
C ASN A 98 -5.61 -0.68 15.14
N ILE A 99 -5.89 -1.66 14.28
CA ILE A 99 -5.65 -3.08 14.58
C ILE A 99 -4.14 -3.30 14.81
N LEU A 100 -3.28 -2.85 13.89
CA LEU A 100 -1.82 -3.02 14.03
C LEU A 100 -1.26 -2.34 15.28
N ILE A 101 -1.76 -1.15 15.63
CA ILE A 101 -1.41 -0.43 16.86
C ILE A 101 -1.86 -1.24 18.08
N SER A 102 -3.09 -1.78 18.08
CA SER A 102 -3.63 -2.55 19.21
C SER A 102 -2.84 -3.84 19.48
N TYR A 103 -2.23 -4.43 18.44
CA TYR A 103 -1.30 -5.54 18.55
C TYR A 103 0.15 -5.14 18.88
N GLY A 104 0.43 -3.84 19.07
CA GLY A 104 1.77 -3.35 19.40
C GLY A 104 2.78 -3.48 18.25
N LEU A 105 2.32 -3.47 17.01
CA LEU A 105 3.16 -3.64 15.80
C LEU A 105 3.59 -2.31 15.19
N LEU A 106 2.91 -1.21 15.54
CA LEU A 106 3.22 0.14 15.09
C LEU A 106 3.33 1.10 16.27
N ASP A 107 4.24 2.04 16.15
CA ASP A 107 4.33 3.22 16.99
C ASP A 107 3.69 4.43 16.29
N ILE A 108 3.22 5.38 17.09
CA ILE A 108 2.64 6.63 16.61
C ILE A 108 3.53 7.78 17.05
N LYS A 109 3.87 8.68 16.12
CA LYS A 109 4.54 9.95 16.43
C LYS A 109 3.75 11.12 15.87
N ILE A 110 3.82 12.24 16.58
CA ILE A 110 3.29 13.52 16.12
C ILE A 110 4.47 14.33 15.58
N GLY A 111 4.38 14.73 14.32
CA GLY A 111 5.39 15.58 13.68
C GLY A 111 5.27 17.04 14.12
N GLU A 112 6.26 17.86 13.77
CA GLU A 112 6.24 19.31 14.04
C GLU A 112 5.08 20.03 13.31
N ASP A 113 4.62 19.44 12.21
CA ASP A 113 3.44 19.86 11.45
C ASP A 113 2.11 19.45 12.11
N SER A 114 2.16 18.90 13.33
CA SER A 114 1.02 18.35 14.07
C SER A 114 0.31 17.18 13.36
N GLN A 115 0.95 16.55 12.38
CA GLN A 115 0.42 15.37 11.72
C GLN A 115 0.79 14.08 12.46
N ILE A 116 -0.06 13.07 12.32
CA ILE A 116 0.14 11.74 12.88
C ILE A 116 0.90 10.88 11.87
N TYR A 117 2.01 10.31 12.32
CA TYR A 117 2.86 9.40 11.55
C TYR A 117 2.86 8.02 12.19
N TYR A 118 2.83 6.99 11.34
CA TYR A 118 2.80 5.58 11.73
C TYR A 118 4.14 4.95 11.41
N LEU A 119 4.75 4.32 12.40
CA LEU A 119 6.08 3.73 12.29
C LEU A 119 6.02 2.26 12.61
N ILE A 120 6.62 1.44 11.76
CA ILE A 120 6.79 0.03 12.08
C ILE A 120 7.86 -0.12 13.16
N ASN A 121 7.51 -0.80 14.26
CA ASN A 121 8.44 -1.04 15.36
C ASN A 121 9.11 -2.42 15.22
N GLU A 122 9.98 -2.78 16.16
CA GLU A 122 10.73 -4.05 16.10
C GLU A 122 9.84 -5.28 16.05
N ASN A 123 8.71 -5.27 16.77
CA ASN A 123 7.75 -6.37 16.73
C ASN A 123 7.07 -6.43 15.36
N GLY A 124 6.62 -5.29 14.85
CA GLY A 124 6.06 -5.18 13.50
C GLY A 124 7.01 -5.73 12.44
N ILE A 125 8.30 -5.38 12.51
CA ILE A 125 9.34 -5.88 11.60
C ILE A 125 9.44 -7.41 11.69
N LYS A 126 9.53 -7.98 12.90
CA LYS A 126 9.62 -9.44 13.08
C LYS A 126 8.44 -10.19 12.46
N TYR A 127 7.22 -9.67 12.65
CA TYR A 127 6.03 -10.27 12.05
C TYR A 127 5.97 -10.09 10.54
N ALA A 128 6.35 -8.91 10.04
CA ALA A 128 6.37 -8.63 8.60
C ALA A 128 7.38 -9.51 7.85
N ASP A 129 8.53 -9.79 8.46
CA ASP A 129 9.59 -10.60 7.86
C ASP A 129 9.15 -12.06 7.66
N GLN A 130 8.21 -12.56 8.48
CA GLN A 130 7.63 -13.90 8.37
C GLN A 130 6.60 -14.03 7.23
N LEU A 131 6.22 -12.92 6.58
CA LEU A 131 5.25 -12.92 5.48
C LEU A 131 5.93 -13.28 4.15
N GLU A 132 6.22 -14.56 3.97
CA GLU A 132 7.05 -15.05 2.86
C GLU A 132 6.28 -15.72 1.70
N SER A 133 4.94 -15.77 1.78
CA SER A 133 4.12 -16.44 0.76
C SER A 133 4.32 -15.82 -0.63
N ILE A 134 3.99 -16.58 -1.68
CA ILE A 134 4.09 -16.13 -3.09
C ILE A 134 3.38 -14.79 -3.29
N TYR A 135 2.26 -14.59 -2.59
CA TYR A 135 1.53 -13.33 -2.60
C TYR A 135 2.40 -12.16 -2.09
N PHE A 136 3.02 -12.29 -0.92
CA PHE A 136 3.88 -11.25 -0.35
C PHE A 136 5.17 -11.05 -1.14
N GLN A 137 5.71 -12.10 -1.75
CA GLN A 137 6.82 -11.97 -2.70
C GLN A 137 6.44 -11.13 -3.92
N ARG A 138 5.21 -11.30 -4.43
CA ARG A 138 4.68 -10.46 -5.52
C ARG A 138 4.45 -9.03 -5.06
N LEU A 139 3.85 -8.85 -3.89
CA LEU A 139 3.61 -7.54 -3.28
C LEU A 139 4.93 -6.78 -3.06
N LYS A 140 5.99 -7.46 -2.60
CA LYS A 140 7.33 -6.87 -2.45
C LYS A 140 7.86 -6.30 -3.76
N LYS A 141 7.66 -7.01 -4.89
CA LYS A 141 8.07 -6.52 -6.22
C LYS A 141 7.32 -5.25 -6.61
N LEU A 142 6.00 -5.18 -6.36
CA LEU A 142 5.19 -3.99 -6.61
C LEU A 142 5.65 -2.80 -5.75
N LEU A 143 5.73 -2.99 -4.43
CA LEU A 143 6.15 -1.97 -3.46
C LEU A 143 7.56 -1.45 -3.74
N SER A 144 8.48 -2.32 -4.15
CA SER A 144 9.86 -1.93 -4.49
C SER A 144 9.93 -0.92 -5.62
N GLN A 145 8.98 -0.94 -6.56
CA GLN A 145 8.93 0.06 -7.63
C GLN A 145 8.36 1.40 -7.17
N MET A 146 7.70 1.47 -6.01
CA MET A 146 7.18 2.72 -5.46
C MET A 146 8.26 3.55 -4.77
N LYS A 147 9.48 3.02 -4.61
CA LYS A 147 10.62 3.75 -4.01
C LYS A 147 10.82 5.18 -4.54
N PRO A 148 10.77 5.46 -5.86
CA PRO A 148 10.91 6.81 -6.39
C PRO A 148 9.80 7.78 -5.96
N LEU A 149 8.65 7.28 -5.50
CA LEU A 149 7.51 8.09 -5.06
C LEU A 149 7.65 8.53 -3.59
N LEU A 150 8.52 7.87 -2.80
CA LEU A 150 8.74 8.22 -1.39
C LEU A 150 9.29 9.64 -1.20
N SER A 151 10.05 10.16 -2.18
CA SER A 151 10.62 11.52 -2.12
C SER A 151 9.66 12.62 -2.59
N MET A 152 8.50 12.25 -3.15
CA MET A 152 7.53 13.22 -3.68
C MET A 152 6.71 13.84 -2.54
N THR A 153 5.82 14.78 -2.82
CA THR A 153 4.80 15.24 -1.85
C THR A 153 3.48 14.50 -2.09
N HIS A 154 2.62 14.46 -1.07
CA HIS A 154 1.28 13.86 -1.19
C HIS A 154 0.49 14.44 -2.38
N SER A 155 0.44 15.78 -2.47
CA SER A 155 -0.24 16.49 -3.56
C SER A 155 0.28 16.10 -4.94
N LYS A 156 1.61 15.98 -5.10
CA LYS A 156 2.22 15.60 -6.39
C LYS A 156 1.89 14.17 -6.79
N ILE A 157 1.81 13.23 -5.84
CA ILE A 157 1.37 11.86 -6.12
C ILE A 157 -0.10 11.85 -6.54
N ASN A 158 -0.97 12.56 -5.82
CA ASN A 158 -2.38 12.68 -6.19
C ASN A 158 -2.57 13.27 -7.58
N GLN A 159 -1.85 14.34 -7.92
CA GLN A 159 -1.94 14.96 -9.23
C GLN A 159 -1.57 13.98 -10.36
N ILE A 160 -0.49 13.22 -10.18
CA ILE A 160 -0.08 12.20 -11.15
C ILE A 160 -1.10 11.07 -11.23
N ILE A 161 -1.60 10.58 -10.10
CA ILE A 161 -2.64 9.56 -10.11
C ILE A 161 -3.87 10.08 -10.88
N GLN A 162 -4.32 11.29 -10.58
CA GLN A 162 -5.50 11.90 -11.21
C GLN A 162 -5.34 12.16 -12.71
N SER A 163 -4.13 12.40 -13.22
CA SER A 163 -3.91 12.58 -14.66
C SER A 163 -4.03 11.28 -15.47
N HIS A 164 -3.99 10.12 -14.81
CA HIS A 164 -4.03 8.80 -15.44
C HIS A 164 -5.32 8.02 -15.16
N LEU A 165 -6.26 8.65 -14.44
CA LEU A 165 -7.60 8.17 -14.10
C LEU A 165 -8.67 8.95 -14.86
#